data_AF-A0A7G7MME2-F1
#
_entry.id   AF-A0A7G7MME2-F1
#
_cell.length_a   1.000
_cell.length_b   1.000
_cell.length_c   1.000
_cell.angle_alpha   90.00
_cell.angle_beta   90.00
_cell.angle_gamma   90.00
#
_symmetry.space_group_name_H-M   'P 1'
#
loop_
_entity.id
_entity.type
_entity.pdbx_description
1 polymer ?
#
loop_
_entity_poly.entity_id
_entity_poly.type
_entity_poly.pdbx_seq_one_letter_code
_entity_poly.pdbx_strand_id
1 'polypeptide(L)'
;MSTAETEEARPAVVSAEAGEQAWADTVRFQRWASPDHADFYALAAALVPTLYGLEDLANVLRQQVSRYADGRRVYDDTREIDPVARLADAAERLALLRDALASAHEHANGFWSAISHIGVEVTA
;
A
#
# COMPACT_ATOMS: atom_id res chain seq x y z
N MET A 1 21.81 25.96 22.45
CA MET A 1 21.01 24.75 22.74
C MET A 1 19.74 24.84 21.90
N SER A 2 19.44 23.76 21.17
CA SER A 2 18.23 23.48 20.38
C SER A 2 18.10 24.07 18.97
N THR A 3 18.67 23.34 18.00
CA THR A 3 18.20 23.25 16.59
C THR A 3 18.28 21.80 16.07
N ALA A 4 18.33 20.79 16.95
CA ALA A 4 18.65 19.41 16.57
C ALA A 4 17.75 18.38 17.27
N GLU A 5 16.48 18.73 17.52
CA GLU A 5 15.39 17.74 17.50
C GLU A 5 15.13 17.33 16.04
N THR A 6 16.17 16.84 15.37
CA THR A 6 16.06 16.21 14.06
C THR A 6 15.13 15.04 14.22
N GLU A 7 13.90 15.18 13.69
CA GLU A 7 13.00 14.10 13.32
C GLU A 7 12.88 12.99 14.37
N GLU A 8 11.93 13.12 15.29
CA GLU A 8 11.39 11.95 15.95
C GLU A 8 11.06 10.91 14.88
N ALA A 9 11.82 9.81 14.84
CA ALA A 9 11.81 8.89 13.72
C ALA A 9 10.36 8.46 13.44
N ARG A 10 9.92 8.62 12.18
CA ARG A 10 8.62 8.15 11.70
C ARG A 10 8.84 6.81 11.01
N PRO A 11 9.13 5.71 11.74
CA PRO A 11 9.57 4.44 11.14
C PRO A 11 8.57 3.88 10.13
N ALA A 12 7.26 4.11 10.34
CA ALA A 12 6.22 3.73 9.39
C ALA A 12 6.32 4.50 8.06
N VAL A 13 6.61 5.80 8.12
CA VAL A 13 6.79 6.64 6.92
C VAL A 13 8.05 6.24 6.16
N VAL A 14 9.18 6.11 6.87
CA VAL A 14 10.45 5.68 6.27
C VAL A 14 10.32 4.30 5.60
N SER A 15 9.63 3.37 6.25
CA SER A 15 9.38 2.03 5.69
C SER A 15 8.47 2.10 4.45
N ALA A 16 7.47 2.97 4.45
CA ALA A 16 6.58 3.17 3.31
C ALA A 16 7.33 3.78 2.11
N GLU A 17 8.16 4.80 2.34
CA GLU A 17 9.00 5.43 1.30
C GLU A 17 10.00 4.45 0.70
N ALA A 18 10.62 3.60 1.52
CA ALA A 18 11.49 2.53 1.03
C ALA A 18 10.72 1.52 0.15
N GLY A 19 9.50 1.17 0.55
CA GLY A 19 8.62 0.31 -0.23
C GLY A 19 8.20 0.93 -1.57
N GLU A 20 7.82 2.21 -1.57
CA GLU A 20 7.50 2.97 -2.79
C GLU A 20 8.66 2.92 -3.79
N GLN A 21 9.87 3.25 -3.33
CA GLN A 21 11.06 3.24 -4.17
C GLN A 21 11.37 1.84 -4.71
N ALA A 22 11.27 0.81 -3.87
CA ALA A 22 11.50 -0.57 -4.28
C ALA A 22 10.55 -1.00 -5.41
N TRP A 23 9.24 -0.72 -5.29
CA TRP A 23 8.26 -1.06 -6.32
C TRP A 23 8.42 -0.23 -7.61
N ALA A 24 8.79 1.05 -7.49
CA ALA A 24 9.13 1.88 -8.63
C ALA A 24 10.33 1.29 -9.41
N ASP A 25 11.35 0.81 -8.70
CA ASP A 25 12.50 0.15 -9.29
C ASP A 25 12.15 -1.19 -9.93
N THR A 26 11.33 -2.02 -9.28
CA THR A 26 10.81 -3.27 -9.85
C THR A 26 10.15 -3.03 -11.20
N VAL A 27 9.26 -2.03 -11.29
CA VAL A 27 8.60 -1.65 -12.56
C VAL A 27 9.63 -1.18 -13.59
N ARG A 28 10.58 -0.34 -13.18
CA ARG A 28 11.64 0.16 -14.07
C ARG A 28 12.48 -0.97 -14.67
N PHE A 29 12.86 -1.96 -13.87
CA PHE A 29 13.65 -3.10 -14.32
C PHE A 29 12.83 -4.02 -15.24
N GLN A 30 11.58 -4.31 -14.89
CA GLN A 30 10.73 -5.18 -15.73
C GLN A 30 10.35 -4.56 -17.08
N ARG A 31 10.33 -3.23 -17.21
CA ARG A 31 10.10 -2.57 -18.52
C ARG A 31 11.11 -2.95 -19.60
N TRP A 32 12.31 -3.38 -19.21
CA TRP A 32 13.41 -3.70 -20.13
C TRP A 32 13.90 -5.15 -20.02
N ALA A 33 13.30 -5.94 -19.12
CA ALA A 33 13.62 -7.35 -18.99
C ALA A 33 13.05 -8.15 -20.17
N SER A 34 13.74 -9.23 -20.55
CA SER A 34 13.12 -10.24 -21.39
C SER A 34 12.11 -11.03 -20.54
N PRO A 35 10.88 -11.27 -21.04
CA PRO A 35 9.89 -12.07 -20.32
C PRO A 35 10.47 -13.41 -19.85
N ASP A 36 10.40 -13.65 -18.54
CA ASP A 36 10.87 -14.88 -17.93
C ASP A 36 9.83 -15.41 -16.94
N HIS A 37 9.63 -16.73 -16.98
CA HIS A 37 8.60 -17.36 -16.18
C HIS A 37 8.91 -17.34 -14.68
N ALA A 38 10.19 -17.53 -14.31
CA ALA A 38 10.61 -17.49 -12.92
C ALA A 38 10.44 -16.07 -12.34
N ASP A 39 10.71 -15.04 -13.13
CA ASP A 39 10.44 -13.65 -12.76
C ASP A 39 8.94 -13.40 -12.52
N PHE A 40 8.06 -13.87 -13.41
CA PHE A 40 6.61 -13.74 -13.20
C PHE A 40 6.15 -14.40 -11.90
N TYR A 41 6.64 -15.60 -11.62
CA TYR A 41 6.32 -16.32 -10.40
C TYR A 41 6.83 -15.59 -9.14
N ALA A 42 8.10 -15.14 -9.15
CA ALA A 42 8.70 -14.42 -8.03
C ALA A 42 7.99 -13.08 -7.77
N LEU A 43 7.65 -12.34 -8.83
CA LEU A 43 6.93 -11.07 -8.72
C LEU A 43 5.50 -11.26 -8.23
N ALA A 44 4.80 -12.31 -8.69
CA ALA A 44 3.47 -12.66 -8.15
C ALA A 44 3.53 -12.97 -6.65
N ALA A 45 4.52 -13.77 -6.24
CA ALA A 45 4.73 -14.15 -4.84
C ALA A 45 5.07 -12.94 -3.94
N ALA A 46 5.64 -11.86 -4.48
CA ALA A 46 5.89 -10.61 -3.77
C ALA A 46 4.67 -9.66 -3.78
N LEU A 47 3.90 -9.65 -4.87
CA LEU A 47 2.74 -8.78 -5.04
C LEU A 47 1.61 -9.13 -4.06
N VAL A 48 1.29 -10.42 -3.93
CA VAL A 48 0.22 -10.94 -3.06
C VAL A 48 0.35 -10.46 -1.60
N PRO A 49 1.45 -10.72 -0.88
CA PRO A 49 1.61 -10.26 0.50
C PRO A 49 1.71 -8.74 0.62
N THR A 50 2.17 -8.04 -0.42
CA THR A 50 2.21 -6.58 -0.43
C THR A 50 0.80 -5.99 -0.46
N LEU A 51 -0.09 -6.51 -1.30
CA LEU A 51 -1.49 -6.08 -1.33
C LEU A 51 -2.18 -6.33 0.01
N TYR A 52 -1.92 -7.47 0.64
CA TYR A 52 -2.42 -7.78 1.98
C TYR A 52 -1.90 -6.77 3.03
N GLY A 53 -0.60 -6.44 3.00
CA GLY A 53 -0.03 -5.43 3.90
C GLY A 53 -0.63 -4.03 3.71
N LEU A 54 -0.94 -3.64 2.47
CA LEU A 54 -1.63 -2.37 2.18
C LEU A 54 -3.08 -2.39 2.66
N GLU A 55 -3.77 -3.53 2.56
CA GLU A 55 -5.13 -3.73 3.08
C GLU A 55 -5.17 -3.52 4.60
N ASP A 56 -4.23 -4.16 5.31
CA ASP A 56 -4.06 -4.01 6.75
C ASP A 56 -3.74 -2.56 7.14
N LEU A 57 -2.82 -1.91 6.41
CA LEU A 57 -2.50 -0.50 6.63
C LEU A 57 -3.71 0.40 6.45
N ALA A 58 -4.52 0.19 5.40
CA ALA A 58 -5.74 0.96 5.17
C ALA A 58 -6.73 0.80 6.35
N ASN A 59 -6.87 -0.41 6.89
CA ASN A 59 -7.70 -0.64 8.07
C ASN A 59 -7.15 0.00 9.35
N VAL A 60 -5.83 -0.02 9.56
CA VAL A 60 -5.17 0.66 10.69
C VAL A 60 -5.39 2.17 10.61
N LEU A 61 -5.12 2.77 9.45
CA LEU A 61 -5.31 4.20 9.22
C LEU A 61 -6.78 4.59 9.40
N ARG A 62 -7.73 3.77 8.93
CA ARG A 62 -9.16 4.03 9.12
C ARG A 62 -9.52 4.15 10.60
N GLN A 63 -9.03 3.22 11.42
CA GLN A 63 -9.26 3.23 12.86
C GLN A 63 -8.62 4.45 13.54
N GLN A 64 -7.40 4.81 13.14
CA GLN A 64 -6.70 5.98 13.66
C GLN A 64 -7.42 7.29 13.30
N VAL A 65 -7.84 7.44 12.04
CA VAL A 65 -8.59 8.60 11.54
C VAL A 65 -9.94 8.74 12.25
N SER A 66 -10.67 7.64 12.42
CA SER A 66 -11.99 7.63 13.08
C SER A 66 -11.94 8.11 14.53
N ARG A 67 -10.79 7.96 15.19
CA ARG A 67 -10.56 8.34 16.59
C ARG A 67 -9.71 9.61 16.74
N TYR A 68 -9.34 10.24 15.63
CA TYR A 68 -8.37 11.34 15.66
C TYR A 68 -8.87 12.55 16.45
N ALA A 69 -10.17 12.83 16.40
CA ALA A 69 -10.79 13.93 17.15
C ALA A 69 -11.10 13.58 18.62
N ASP A 70 -10.93 12.32 19.05
CA ASP A 70 -11.27 11.90 20.41
C ASP A 70 -10.40 12.64 21.43
N GLY A 71 -11.04 13.52 22.21
CA GLY A 71 -10.35 14.37 23.18
C GLY A 71 -9.50 15.49 22.57
N ARG A 72 -9.64 15.80 21.26
CA ARG A 72 -8.87 16.84 20.57
C ARG A 72 -9.79 17.90 19.96
N ARG A 73 -9.32 19.16 19.95
CA ARG A 73 -9.96 20.23 19.18
C ARG A 73 -9.38 20.24 17.78
N VAL A 74 -10.17 19.83 16.80
CA VAL A 74 -9.84 19.90 15.38
C VAL A 74 -10.51 21.11 14.74
N TYR A 75 -9.87 21.67 13.72
CA TYR A 75 -10.42 22.76 12.92
C TYR A 75 -10.08 22.53 11.46
N ASP A 76 -10.90 23.08 10.58
CA ASP A 76 -10.65 23.12 9.16
C ASP A 76 -9.99 24.47 8.81
N ASP A 77 -8.89 24.43 8.05
CA ASP A 77 -8.10 25.63 7.73
C ASP A 77 -8.88 26.61 6.85
N THR A 78 -9.81 26.11 6.02
CA THR A 78 -10.70 26.96 5.20
C THR A 78 -11.86 27.54 6.02
N ARG A 79 -12.16 26.96 7.19
CA ARG A 79 -13.32 27.27 8.04
C ARG A 79 -14.67 27.06 7.35
N GLU A 80 -14.67 26.33 6.23
CA GLU A 80 -15.87 26.08 5.42
C GLU A 80 -16.49 24.71 5.74
N ILE A 81 -15.68 23.76 6.19
CA ILE A 81 -16.07 22.37 6.36
C ILE A 81 -15.97 21.97 7.83
N ASP A 82 -16.93 21.17 8.30
CA ASP A 82 -16.83 20.54 9.62
C ASP A 82 -15.65 19.54 9.61
N PRO A 83 -14.59 19.76 10.40
CA PRO A 83 -13.43 18.87 10.45
C PRO A 83 -13.80 17.46 10.90
N VAL A 84 -14.85 17.27 11.70
CA VAL A 84 -15.30 15.94 12.13
C VAL A 84 -15.93 15.19 10.96
N ALA A 85 -16.79 15.85 10.19
CA ALA A 85 -17.35 15.30 8.95
C ALA A 85 -16.23 14.92 7.96
N ARG A 86 -15.20 15.77 7.83
CA ARG A 86 -14.06 15.49 6.93
C ARG A 86 -13.24 14.27 7.36
N LEU A 87 -13.07 14.05 8.67
CA LEU A 87 -12.41 12.84 9.20
C LEU A 87 -13.27 11.59 8.95
N ALA A 88 -14.59 11.70 9.09
CA ALA A 88 -15.50 10.60 8.76
C ALA A 88 -15.41 10.21 7.27
N ASP A 89 -15.42 11.19 6.37
CA ASP A 89 -15.23 10.98 4.93
C ASP A 89 -13.89 10.31 4.62
N ALA A 90 -12.81 10.74 5.30
CA ALA A 90 -11.49 10.14 5.13
C ALA A 90 -11.46 8.67 5.60
N ALA A 91 -12.11 8.35 6.72
CA ALA A 91 -12.24 6.99 7.19
C ALA A 91 -13.06 6.11 6.23
N GLU A 92 -14.13 6.64 5.64
CA GLU A 92 -14.90 5.92 4.62
C GLU A 92 -14.09 5.64 3.35
N ARG A 93 -13.29 6.61 2.90
CA ARG A 93 -12.35 6.40 1.77
C ARG A 93 -11.33 5.28 2.05
N LEU A 94 -10.85 5.17 3.28
CA LEU A 94 -9.94 4.09 3.69
C LEU A 94 -10.64 2.73 3.75
N ALA A 95 -11.94 2.68 4.11
CA ALA A 95 -12.74 1.46 4.02
C ALA A 95 -12.89 0.99 2.57
N LEU A 96 -13.21 1.92 1.65
CA LEU A 96 -13.31 1.61 0.23
C LEU A 96 -11.96 1.15 -0.36
N LEU A 97 -10.85 1.78 0.06
CA LEU A 97 -9.51 1.36 -0.35
C LEU A 97 -9.21 -0.08 0.10
N ARG A 98 -9.53 -0.43 1.35
CA ARG A 98 -9.38 -1.79 1.87
C ARG A 98 -10.16 -2.79 1.01
N ASP A 99 -11.42 -2.50 0.70
CA ASP A 99 -12.26 -3.41 -0.08
C ASP A 99 -11.75 -3.56 -1.52
N ALA A 100 -11.22 -2.49 -2.11
CA ALA A 100 -10.57 -2.55 -3.41
C ALA A 100 -9.26 -3.38 -3.39
N LEU A 101 -8.47 -3.29 -2.31
CA LEU A 101 -7.26 -4.09 -2.14
C LEU A 101 -7.57 -5.58 -1.95
N ALA A 102 -8.63 -5.91 -1.22
CA ALA A 102 -9.10 -7.29 -1.09
C ALA A 102 -9.48 -7.88 -2.47
N SER A 103 -10.19 -7.12 -3.31
CA SER A 103 -10.49 -7.54 -4.69
C SER A 103 -9.23 -7.64 -5.55
N ALA A 104 -8.29 -6.70 -5.43
CA ALA A 104 -7.02 -6.78 -6.14
C ALA A 104 -6.19 -8.01 -5.73
N HIS A 105 -6.25 -8.41 -4.46
CA HIS A 105 -5.61 -9.60 -3.93
C HIS A 105 -6.19 -10.88 -4.54
N GLU A 106 -7.51 -10.96 -4.76
CA GLU A 106 -8.13 -12.08 -5.49
C GLU A 106 -7.59 -12.19 -6.92
N HIS A 107 -7.47 -11.05 -7.62
CA HIS A 107 -6.91 -11.02 -8.97
C HIS A 107 -5.42 -11.42 -9.01
N ALA A 108 -4.62 -10.97 -8.03
CA ALA A 108 -3.22 -11.34 -7.93
C ALA A 108 -3.04 -12.85 -7.66
N ASN A 109 -3.88 -13.44 -6.79
CA ASN A 109 -3.88 -14.89 -6.57
C ASN A 109 -4.34 -15.66 -7.81
N GLY A 110 -5.32 -15.14 -8.56
CA GLY A 110 -5.76 -15.72 -9.83
C GLY A 110 -4.61 -15.74 -10.85
N PHE A 111 -3.88 -14.62 -10.98
CA PHE A 111 -2.68 -14.54 -11.81
C PHE A 111 -1.63 -15.56 -11.38
N TRP A 112 -1.28 -15.57 -10.09
CA TRP A 112 -0.28 -16.50 -9.55
C TRP A 112 -0.66 -17.96 -9.82
N SER A 113 -1.93 -18.32 -9.61
CA SER A 113 -2.44 -19.68 -9.88
C SER A 113 -2.35 -20.03 -11.36
N ALA A 114 -2.70 -19.10 -12.25
CA ALA A 114 -2.65 -19.31 -13.69
C ALA A 114 -1.22 -19.54 -14.22
N ILE A 115 -0.24 -18.79 -13.69
CA ILE A 115 1.16 -18.95 -14.12
C ILE A 115 1.81 -20.18 -13.49
N SER A 116 1.45 -20.57 -12.26
CA SER A 116 2.13 -21.65 -11.52
C SER A 116 2.12 -23.02 -12.21
N HIS A 117 1.28 -23.21 -13.24
CA HIS A 117 1.18 -24.46 -14.00
C HIS A 117 1.82 -24.39 -15.40
N ILE A 118 2.49 -23.29 -15.74
CA ILE A 118 3.12 -23.12 -17.05
C ILE A 118 4.58 -23.60 -16.98
N GLY A 119 4.89 -24.72 -17.66
CA GLY A 119 6.27 -25.12 -17.92
C GLY A 119 6.78 -24.47 -19.20
N VAL A 120 8.05 -24.05 -19.21
CA VAL A 120 8.76 -23.63 -20.43
C VAL A 120 9.70 -24.75 -20.84
N GLU A 121 9.54 -25.27 -22.06
CA GLU A 121 10.46 -26.26 -22.62
C GLU A 121 11.75 -25.56 -23.05
N VAL A 122 12.90 -26.06 -22.60
CA VAL A 122 14.20 -25.64 -23.13
C VAL A 122 14.46 -26.46 -24.39
N THR A 123 14.22 -25.87 -25.56
CA THR A 123 14.69 -26.45 -26.82
C THR A 123 16.21 -26.32 -26.88
N ALA A 124 16.91 -27.46 -26.79
CA ALA A 124 18.35 -27.59 -26.92
C ALA A 124 18.86 -27.32 -28.34
#